data_AF-A0A5M6II28-F1
#
_entry.id   AF-A0A5M6II28-F1
#
_cell.length_a   1.000
_cell.length_b   1.000
_cell.length_c   1.000
_cell.angle_alpha   90.00
_cell.angle_beta   90.00
_cell.angle_gamma   90.00
#
_symmetry.space_group_name_H-M   'P 1'
#
loop_
_entity.id
_entity.type
_entity.pdbx_description
1 polymer ?
#
loop_
_entity_poly.entity_id
_entity_poly.type
_entity_poly.pdbx_seq_one_letter_code
_entity_poly.pdbx_strand_id
1 'polypeptide(L)'
;MLWMINCVDAPNSAALRAAHRDAHYTHLEANADHLVVAGPLQNEARTASVGSLLIVDFPDRDGAVSFAQRDPFNKAGVFASVTICPFRRTLPIEPT
;
A
#
# COMPACT_ATOMS: atom_id res chain seq x y z
N MET A 1 15.43 4.57 -0.65
CA MET A 1 15.50 3.15 -1.05
C MET A 1 14.08 2.66 -1.28
N LEU A 2 13.89 1.75 -2.23
CA LEU A 2 12.54 1.25 -2.49
C LEU A 2 12.14 0.16 -1.51
N TRP A 3 10.88 0.19 -1.10
CA TRP A 3 10.25 -0.79 -0.22
C TRP A 3 8.95 -1.27 -0.85
N MET A 4 8.74 -2.58 -0.85
CA MET A 4 7.45 -3.18 -1.16
C MET A 4 6.64 -3.25 0.12
N ILE A 5 5.39 -2.78 0.06
CA ILE A 5 4.37 -2.95 1.08
C ILE A 5 3.24 -3.77 0.45
N ASN A 6 3.07 -5.00 0.92
CA ASN A 6 2.00 -5.89 0.49
C ASN A 6 1.02 -6.08 1.63
N CYS A 7 -0.23 -5.66 1.41
CA CYS A 7 -1.31 -5.75 2.37
C CYS A 7 -2.33 -6.78 1.90
N VAL A 8 -2.82 -7.62 2.81
CA VAL A 8 -3.94 -8.54 2.56
C VAL A 8 -5.16 -8.06 3.32
N ASP A 9 -6.28 -7.90 2.63
CA ASP A 9 -7.53 -7.47 3.25
C ASP A 9 -8.07 -8.56 4.19
N ALA A 10 -8.63 -8.15 5.33
CA ALA A 10 -9.25 -9.05 6.28
C ALA A 10 -10.55 -9.65 5.71
N PRO A 11 -10.99 -10.84 6.18
CA PRO A 11 -12.27 -11.39 5.79
C PRO A 11 -13.42 -10.41 6.05
N ASN A 12 -14.36 -10.31 5.11
CA ASN A 12 -15.55 -9.43 5.19
C ASN A 12 -15.24 -7.93 5.37
N SER A 13 -14.04 -7.47 5.02
CA SER A 13 -13.61 -6.06 5.19
C SER A 13 -14.07 -5.10 4.09
N ALA A 14 -14.80 -5.57 3.08
CA ALA A 14 -15.18 -4.74 1.92
C ALA A 14 -15.93 -3.45 2.30
N ALA A 15 -16.82 -3.52 3.29
CA ALA A 15 -17.54 -2.36 3.79
C ALA A 15 -16.62 -1.37 4.53
N LEU A 16 -15.69 -1.87 5.36
CA LEU A 16 -14.67 -1.05 6.03
C LEU A 16 -13.78 -0.36 5.01
N ARG A 17 -13.33 -1.11 3.99
CA ARG A 17 -12.51 -0.57 2.91
C ARG A 17 -13.25 0.53 2.14
N ALA A 18 -14.54 0.37 1.89
CA ALA A 18 -15.34 1.42 1.26
C ALA A 18 -15.46 2.66 2.15
N ALA A 19 -15.73 2.48 3.44
CA ALA A 19 -15.90 3.57 4.40
C ALA A 19 -14.63 4.41 4.63
N HIS A 20 -13.45 3.78 4.54
CA HIS A 20 -12.16 4.45 4.77
C HIS A 20 -11.40 4.81 3.49
N ARG A 21 -11.99 4.59 2.31
CA ARG A 21 -11.30 4.74 1.02
C ARG A 21 -10.78 6.15 0.80
N ASP A 22 -11.61 7.16 1.04
CA ASP A 22 -11.24 8.55 0.78
C ASP A 22 -10.11 8.99 1.71
N ALA A 23 -10.18 8.61 2.99
CA ALA A 23 -9.10 8.87 3.95
C ALA A 23 -7.79 8.19 3.53
N HIS A 24 -7.86 6.95 3.05
CA HIS A 24 -6.70 6.24 2.50
C HIS A 24 -6.11 6.99 1.31
N TYR A 25 -6.93 7.46 0.36
CA TYR A 25 -6.44 8.27 -0.76
C TYR A 25 -5.79 9.58 -0.30
N THR A 26 -6.39 10.31 0.65
CA THR A 26 -5.77 11.51 1.22
C THR A 26 -4.41 11.20 1.86
N HIS A 27 -4.27 10.04 2.52
CA HIS A 27 -2.98 9.61 3.06
C HIS A 27 -1.96 9.34 1.94
N LEU A 28 -2.35 8.71 0.84
CA LEU A 28 -1.48 8.49 -0.31
C LEU A 28 -1.08 9.79 -1.01
N GLU A 29 -2.03 10.69 -1.25
CA GLU A 29 -1.80 12.00 -1.88
C GLU A 29 -0.83 12.85 -1.04
N ALA A 30 -0.99 12.85 0.28
CA ALA A 30 -0.08 13.55 1.19
C ALA A 30 1.35 12.99 1.20
N ASN A 31 1.57 11.79 0.66
CA ASN A 31 2.88 11.14 0.56
C ASN A 31 3.25 10.86 -0.91
N ALA A 32 2.65 11.56 -1.88
CA ALA A 32 2.84 11.30 -3.31
C ALA A 32 4.31 11.30 -3.74
N ASP A 33 5.14 12.16 -3.16
CA ASP A 33 6.58 12.24 -3.44
C ASP A 33 7.36 10.96 -3.05
N HIS A 34 6.79 10.13 -2.17
CA HIS A 34 7.35 8.84 -1.76
C HIS A 34 6.72 7.66 -2.53
N LEU A 35 5.70 7.86 -3.37
CA LEU A 35 5.00 6.78 -4.05
C LEU A 35 5.58 6.54 -5.45
N VAL A 36 6.12 5.33 -5.67
CA VAL A 36 6.51 4.88 -7.01
C VAL A 36 5.33 4.22 -7.72
N VAL A 37 4.60 3.37 -6.99
CA VAL A 37 3.38 2.69 -7.45
C VAL A 37 2.51 2.40 -6.24
N ALA A 38 1.19 2.56 -6.39
CA ALA A 38 0.22 2.16 -5.37
C ALA A 38 -1.08 1.71 -6.04
N GLY A 39 -1.68 0.62 -5.55
CA GLY A 39 -2.96 0.18 -6.06
C GLY A 39 -3.58 -1.00 -5.33
N PRO A 40 -4.88 -1.24 -5.54
CA PRO A 40 -5.56 -2.41 -5.02
C PRO A 40 -5.06 -3.69 -5.70
N LEU A 41 -4.80 -4.73 -4.90
CA LEU A 41 -4.82 -6.09 -5.42
C LEU A 41 -6.28 -6.51 -5.62
N GLN A 42 -6.57 -7.23 -6.70
CA GLN A 42 -7.91 -7.68 -7.03
C GLN A 42 -8.02 -9.20 -6.96
N ASN A 43 -9.25 -9.71 -6.79
CA ASN A 43 -9.54 -11.11 -7.07
C ASN A 43 -9.38 -11.41 -8.57
N GLU A 44 -9.32 -12.69 -8.93
CA GLU A 44 -9.17 -13.15 -10.32
C GLU A 44 -10.24 -12.57 -11.27
N ALA A 45 -11.48 -12.42 -10.77
CA ALA A 45 -12.59 -11.84 -11.53
C ALA A 45 -12.51 -10.32 -11.71
N ARG A 46 -11.56 -9.63 -11.06
CA ARG A 46 -11.38 -8.16 -11.06
C ARG A 46 -12.61 -7.38 -10.57
N THR A 47 -13.44 -8.00 -9.74
CA THR A 47 -14.67 -7.40 -9.20
C THR A 47 -14.52 -6.86 -7.78
N ALA A 48 -13.52 -7.33 -7.04
CA ALA A 48 -13.30 -6.93 -5.66
C ALA A 48 -11.81 -6.74 -5.38
N SER A 49 -11.50 -5.80 -4.49
CA SER A 49 -10.17 -5.69 -3.91
C SER A 49 -9.98 -6.75 -2.82
N VAL A 50 -8.77 -7.27 -2.74
CA VAL A 50 -8.36 -8.31 -1.77
C VAL A 50 -7.11 -7.91 -0.97
N GLY A 51 -6.65 -6.68 -1.18
CA GLY A 51 -5.41 -6.18 -0.62
C GLY A 51 -4.97 -4.90 -1.29
N SER A 52 -3.76 -4.47 -0.95
CA SER A 52 -3.09 -3.33 -1.58
C SER A 52 -1.61 -3.65 -1.79
N LEU A 53 -1.06 -3.19 -2.91
CA LEU A 53 0.37 -3.26 -3.19
C LEU A 53 0.90 -1.85 -3.41
N LEU A 54 1.97 -1.52 -2.70
CA LEU A 54 2.66 -0.25 -2.82
C LEU A 54 4.15 -0.48 -2.96
N ILE A 55 4.77 0.28 -3.86
CA ILE A 55 6.22 0.47 -3.93
C ILE A 55 6.49 1.91 -3.54
N VAL A 56 7.25 2.10 -2.46
CA VAL A 56 7.50 3.41 -1.85
C VAL A 56 9.00 3.69 -1.72
N ASP A 57 9.40 4.96 -1.74
CA ASP A 57 10.79 5.39 -1.56
C ASP A 57 10.99 6.06 -0.19
N PHE A 58 11.64 5.35 0.72
CA PHE A 58 12.04 5.84 2.03
C PHE A 58 13.53 5.57 2.29
N PRO A 59 14.23 6.44 3.04
CA PRO A 59 15.67 6.28 3.29
C PRO A 59 15.98 4.99 4.08
N ASP A 60 15.05 4.54 4.92
CA ASP A 60 15.19 3.39 5.79
C ASP A 60 13.86 2.62 5.97
N ARG A 61 13.93 1.50 6.70
CA ARG A 61 12.78 0.65 6.99
C ARG A 61 11.75 1.35 7.89
N ASP A 62 12.21 2.16 8.83
CA ASP A 62 11.36 2.78 9.84
C ASP A 62 10.42 3.81 9.20
N GLY A 63 10.89 4.55 8.18
CA GLY A 63 10.06 5.40 7.35
C GLY A 63 8.93 4.63 6.66
N ALA A 64 9.25 3.51 6.00
CA ALA A 64 8.27 2.67 5.32
C ALA A 64 7.24 2.04 6.30
N VAL A 65 7.71 1.59 7.47
CA VAL A 65 6.86 1.06 8.55
C VAL A 65 5.93 2.15 9.09
N SER A 66 6.46 3.35 9.37
CA SER A 66 5.67 4.48 9.88
C SER A 66 4.61 4.95 8.89
N PHE A 67 4.94 4.95 7.59
CA PHE A 67 3.98 5.21 6.52
C PHE A 67 2.84 4.18 6.56
N ALA A 68 3.16 2.88 6.49
CA ALA A 68 2.16 1.81 6.48
C ALA A 68 1.29 1.79 7.76
N GLN A 69 1.88 2.07 8.92
CA GLN A 69 1.15 2.13 10.20
C GLN A 69 0.18 3.31 10.27
N ARG A 70 0.46 4.40 9.57
CA ARG A 70 -0.38 5.61 9.56
C ARG A 70 -1.54 5.52 8.58
N ASP A 71 -1.51 4.56 7.67
CA ASP A 71 -2.57 4.32 6.69
C ASP A 71 -3.94 4.10 7.36
N PRO A 72 -4.99 4.86 6.99
CA PRO A 72 -6.34 4.68 7.49
C PRO A 72 -6.90 3.26 7.29
N PHE A 73 -6.56 2.56 6.21
CA PHE A 73 -6.96 1.16 6.02
C PHE A 73 -6.33 0.25 7.08
N ASN A 74 -5.05 0.46 7.39
CA ASN A 74 -4.38 -0.31 8.45
C ASN A 74 -5.01 -0.02 9.83
N LYS A 75 -5.25 1.25 10.15
CA LYS A 75 -5.86 1.66 11.43
C LYS A 75 -7.30 1.15 11.61
N ALA A 76 -8.05 1.08 10.53
CA ALA A 76 -9.43 0.61 10.53
C ALA A 76 -9.56 -0.92 10.53
N GLY A 77 -8.45 -1.66 10.51
CA GLY A 77 -8.47 -3.12 10.44
C GLY A 77 -8.93 -3.67 9.08
N VAL A 78 -8.81 -2.87 8.01
CA VAL A 78 -9.06 -3.37 6.65
C VAL A 78 -8.03 -4.43 6.29
N PHE A 79 -6.79 -4.26 6.72
CA PHE A 79 -5.72 -5.23 6.46
C PHE A 79 -5.61 -6.26 7.58
N ALA A 80 -5.67 -7.55 7.23
CA ALA A 80 -5.33 -8.65 8.13
C ALA A 80 -3.81 -8.82 8.28
N SER A 81 -3.04 -8.45 7.25
CA SER A 81 -1.58 -8.48 7.31
C SER A 81 -0.97 -7.39 6.44
N VAL A 82 0.21 -6.93 6.88
CA VAL A 82 1.06 -5.96 6.18
C VAL A 82 2.48 -6.49 6.20
N THR A 83 3.02 -6.81 5.02
CA THR A 83 4.40 -7.28 4.84
C THR A 83 5.23 -6.19 4.17
N ILE A 84 6.38 -5.87 4.76
CA ILE A 84 7.29 -4.84 4.27
C ILE A 84 8.66 -5.45 3.97
N CYS A 85 9.12 -5.33 2.74
CA CYS A 85 10.41 -5.85 2.28
C CYS A 85 11.19 -4.77 1.51
N PRO A 86 12.54 -4.74 1.62
CA PRO A 86 13.34 -3.93 0.72
C PRO A 86 13.14 -4.43 -0.71
N PHE A 87 13.01 -3.49 -1.65
CA PHE A 87 12.79 -3.76 -3.06
C PHE A 87 13.89 -3.12 -3.90
N ARG A 88 14.38 -3.85 -4.90
CA ARG A 88 15.29 -3.32 -5.91
C ARG A 88 14.57 -3.29 -7.25
N ARG A 89 14.31 -2.10 -7.78
CA ARG A 89 13.82 -1.95 -9.16
C ARG A 89 14.95 -2.26 -10.13
N THR A 90 14.88 -3.42 -10.76
CA THR A 90 15.84 -3.84 -11.80
C THR A 90 15.40 -3.37 -13.19
N LEU A 91 14.08 -3.27 -13.42
CA LEU A 91 13.46 -2.82 -14.67
C LEU A 91 12.19 -1.99 -14.37
N PRO A 92 11.76 -1.09 -15.28
CA PRO A 92 12.54 -0.61 -16.42
C PRO A 92 13.80 0.11 -15.95
N ILE A 93 14.86 0.08 -16.77
CA ILE A 93 16.03 0.91 -16.52
C ILE A 93 15.59 2.36 -16.75
N GLU A 94 15.79 3.24 -15.77
CA GLU A 94 15.58 4.66 -16.00
C GLU A 94 16.49 5.10 -17.15
N PRO A 95 15.98 5.83 -18.15
CA PRO A 95 16.82 6.33 -19.22
C PRO A 95 17.95 7.16 -18.60
N THR A 96 19.19 6.79 -18.95
CA THR A 96 20.40 7.56 -18.64
C THR A 96 20.32 8.98 -19.17
#